data_AF-A0A7C9DUW5-F1
#
_entry.id   AF-A0A7C9DUW5-F1
#
_cell.length_a   1.000
_cell.length_b   1.000
_cell.length_c   1.000
_cell.angle_alpha   90.00
_cell.angle_beta   90.00
_cell.angle_gamma   90.00
#
_symmetry.space_group_name_H-M   'P 1'
#
loop_
_entity.id
_entity.type
_entity.pdbx_description
1 polymer ?
#
loop_
_entity_poly.entity_id
_entity_poly.type
_entity_poly.pdbx_seq_one_letter_code
_entity_poly.pdbx_strand_id
1 'polypeptide(L)'
;DELIANAAYIATPGKGILAADESTGTIGKRFASINVENVEENRRALRELLFTTPGGLQYLSGVILFEETLYQKAADGKPFVDVMKEGGVLPGIKVDKGVVELAGTNGETTTQGLDNLGQRCAQYYAAGARFAKWRAVLKIGPTEPSPLAILENA
;
A
#
# COMPACT_ATOMS: atom_id res chain seq x y z
N ASP A 1 2.46 -2.50 -23.10
CA ASP A 1 2.00 -3.89 -22.97
C ASP A 1 1.95 -4.38 -21.53
N GLU A 2 3.07 -4.39 -20.80
CA GLU A 2 3.12 -4.91 -19.41
C GLU A 2 2.07 -4.25 -18.48
N LEU A 3 1.91 -2.92 -18.53
CA LEU A 3 0.91 -2.20 -17.71
C LEU A 3 -0.52 -2.70 -17.95
N ILE A 4 -0.90 -2.93 -19.22
CA ILE A 4 -2.24 -3.43 -19.59
C ILE A 4 -2.41 -4.85 -19.06
N ALA A 5 -1.41 -5.71 -19.25
CA ALA A 5 -1.44 -7.09 -18.81
C ALA A 5 -1.58 -7.21 -17.28
N ASN A 6 -0.79 -6.44 -16.52
CA ASN A 6 -0.83 -6.46 -15.05
C ASN A 6 -2.15 -5.89 -14.51
N ALA A 7 -2.68 -4.81 -15.11
CA ALA A 7 -3.97 -4.27 -14.71
C ALA A 7 -5.12 -5.27 -14.97
N ALA A 8 -5.11 -5.95 -16.12
CA ALA A 8 -6.08 -7.01 -16.41
C ALA A 8 -5.92 -8.21 -15.45
N TYR A 9 -4.69 -8.58 -15.11
CA TYR A 9 -4.41 -9.65 -14.14
C TYR A 9 -4.93 -9.32 -12.74
N ILE A 10 -4.74 -8.09 -12.27
CA ILE A 10 -5.29 -7.61 -10.99
C ILE A 10 -6.81 -7.82 -10.92
N ALA A 11 -7.52 -7.64 -12.03
CA ALA A 11 -8.97 -7.79 -12.15
C ALA A 11 -9.46 -9.23 -12.42
N THR A 12 -8.62 -10.25 -12.22
CA THR A 12 -9.00 -11.66 -12.43
C THR A 12 -10.22 -12.04 -11.57
N PRO A 13 -11.31 -12.60 -12.15
CA PRO A 13 -12.47 -13.05 -11.40
C PRO A 13 -12.10 -14.04 -10.28
N GLY A 14 -12.64 -13.81 -9.08
CA GLY A 14 -12.33 -14.63 -7.90
C GLY A 14 -11.04 -14.26 -7.17
N LYS A 15 -10.30 -13.23 -7.64
CA LYS A 15 -9.13 -12.67 -6.95
C LYS A 15 -9.36 -11.23 -6.53
N GLY A 16 -8.58 -10.77 -5.54
CA GLY A 16 -8.59 -9.39 -5.07
C GLY A 16 -7.23 -8.88 -4.62
N ILE A 17 -7.23 -7.68 -4.03
CA ILE A 17 -6.04 -7.03 -3.49
C ILE A 17 -6.07 -7.07 -1.96
N LEU A 18 -4.98 -7.51 -1.34
CA LEU A 18 -4.72 -7.26 0.09
C LEU A 18 -3.99 -5.93 0.26
N ALA A 19 -4.57 -5.00 1.02
CA ALA A 19 -3.92 -3.74 1.37
C ALA A 19 -3.16 -3.90 2.71
N ALA A 20 -1.86 -4.20 2.63
CA ALA A 20 -0.96 -4.35 3.77
C ALA A 20 0.06 -3.19 3.84
N ASP A 21 -0.37 -1.99 3.42
CA ASP A 21 0.44 -0.79 3.24
C ASP A 21 0.34 0.20 4.41
N GLU A 22 -0.05 -0.27 5.59
CA GLU A 22 -0.13 0.58 6.77
C GLU A 22 1.26 1.12 7.12
N SER A 23 1.38 2.45 7.20
CA SER A 23 2.58 3.10 7.70
C SER A 23 2.90 2.65 9.13
N THR A 24 4.15 2.85 9.57
CA THR A 24 4.61 2.53 10.93
C THR A 24 3.68 3.09 12.02
N GLY A 25 3.19 4.32 11.85
CA GLY A 25 2.23 4.91 12.78
C GLY A 25 0.83 4.27 12.73
N THR A 26 0.35 3.89 11.53
CA THR A 26 -0.98 3.29 11.36
C THR A 26 -1.01 1.86 11.91
N ILE A 27 0.00 1.04 11.60
CA ILE A 27 0.08 -0.32 12.13
C ILE A 27 0.34 -0.33 13.64
N GLY A 28 1.06 0.67 14.17
CA GLY A 28 1.24 0.84 15.61
C GLY A 28 -0.09 0.95 16.36
N LYS A 29 -1.09 1.66 15.79
CA LYS A 29 -2.45 1.71 16.37
C LYS A 29 -3.15 0.34 16.35
N ARG A 30 -2.89 -0.49 15.34
CA ARG A 30 -3.43 -1.86 15.26
C ARG A 30 -2.79 -2.76 16.32
N PHE A 31 -1.48 -2.71 16.48
CA PHE A 31 -0.77 -3.46 17.51
C PHE A 31 -1.14 -3.03 18.93
N ALA A 32 -1.29 -1.72 19.18
CA ALA A 32 -1.74 -1.23 20.47
C ALA A 32 -3.11 -1.79 20.88
N SER A 33 -4.03 -2.00 19.93
CA SER A 33 -5.35 -2.57 20.21
C SER A 33 -5.33 -4.04 20.69
N ILE A 34 -4.20 -4.73 20.51
CA ILE A 34 -3.99 -6.12 20.92
C ILE A 34 -2.76 -6.28 21.83
N ASN A 35 -2.29 -5.18 22.44
CA ASN A 35 -1.15 -5.15 23.38
C ASN A 35 0.17 -5.70 22.81
N VAL A 36 0.43 -5.45 21.52
CA VAL A 36 1.72 -5.78 20.86
C VAL A 36 2.56 -4.52 20.71
N GLU A 37 3.87 -4.63 20.95
CA GLU A 37 4.80 -3.52 20.77
C GLU A 37 5.07 -3.22 19.28
N ASN A 38 5.13 -1.94 18.90
CA ASN A 38 5.40 -1.53 17.52
C ASN A 38 6.90 -1.46 17.18
N VAL A 39 7.54 -2.62 17.15
CA VAL A 39 8.91 -2.81 16.64
C VAL A 39 8.89 -3.41 15.23
N GLU A 40 9.99 -3.22 14.49
CA GLU A 40 10.11 -3.72 13.11
C GLU A 40 9.87 -5.22 13.01
N GLU A 41 10.42 -5.99 13.95
CA GLU A 41 10.27 -7.45 13.97
C GLU A 41 8.80 -7.89 14.07
N ASN A 42 8.00 -7.21 14.90
CA ASN A 42 6.57 -7.52 15.01
C ASN A 42 5.81 -7.13 13.74
N ARG A 43 6.18 -6.02 13.10
CA ARG A 43 5.62 -5.61 11.80
C ARG A 43 5.93 -6.64 10.72
N ARG A 44 7.19 -7.09 10.64
CA ARG A 44 7.65 -8.16 9.75
C ARG A 44 6.89 -9.46 10.00
N ALA A 45 6.78 -9.90 11.25
CA ALA A 45 6.09 -11.13 11.64
C ALA A 45 4.60 -11.12 11.26
N LEU A 46 3.90 -9.99 11.44
CA LEU A 46 2.51 -9.87 10.97
C LEU A 46 2.42 -10.03 9.45
N ARG A 47 3.30 -9.40 8.69
CA ARG A 47 3.26 -9.48 7.21
C ARG A 47 3.64 -10.87 6.73
N GLU A 48 4.62 -11.49 7.36
CA GLU A 48 4.97 -12.89 7.11
C GLU A 48 3.79 -13.82 7.37
N LEU A 49 3.08 -13.66 8.49
CA LEU A 49 1.86 -14.43 8.78
C LEU A 49 0.83 -14.33 7.65
N LEU A 50 0.59 -13.12 7.14
CA LEU A 50 -0.36 -12.91 6.04
C LEU A 50 0.11 -13.57 4.74
N PHE A 51 1.39 -13.42 4.39
CA PHE A 51 1.91 -13.88 3.09
C PHE A 51 2.20 -15.38 3.05
N THR A 52 2.41 -16.00 4.20
CA THR A 52 2.69 -17.45 4.33
C THR A 52 1.47 -18.27 4.73
N THR A 53 0.29 -17.64 4.87
CA THR A 53 -0.96 -18.33 5.17
C THR A 53 -1.23 -19.42 4.10
N PRO A 54 -1.32 -20.71 4.47
CA PRO A 54 -1.54 -21.79 3.52
C PRO A 54 -2.81 -21.59 2.70
N GLY A 55 -2.69 -21.60 1.38
CA GLY A 55 -3.81 -21.36 0.48
C GLY A 55 -4.36 -19.94 0.49
N GLY A 56 -3.73 -18.97 1.18
CA GLY A 56 -4.18 -17.57 1.20
C GLY A 56 -3.92 -16.87 -0.13
N LEU A 57 -2.73 -17.04 -0.70
CA LEU A 57 -2.30 -16.31 -1.91
C LEU A 57 -3.12 -16.64 -3.17
N GLN A 58 -3.78 -17.80 -3.23
CA GLN A 58 -4.56 -18.20 -4.41
C GLN A 58 -5.74 -17.25 -4.71
N TYR A 59 -6.23 -16.55 -3.69
CA TYR A 59 -7.33 -15.58 -3.78
C TYR A 59 -6.85 -14.14 -4.02
N LEU A 60 -5.53 -13.93 -4.10
CA LEU A 60 -4.93 -12.62 -4.27
C LEU A 60 -4.37 -12.50 -5.69
N SER A 61 -4.63 -11.37 -6.33
CA SER A 61 -3.97 -10.95 -7.56
C SER A 61 -2.87 -9.92 -7.27
N GLY A 62 -2.99 -9.16 -6.18
CA GLY A 62 -1.97 -8.22 -5.72
C GLY A 62 -1.98 -7.99 -4.22
N VAL A 63 -0.85 -7.50 -3.70
CA VAL A 63 -0.71 -7.03 -2.32
C VAL A 63 -0.06 -5.65 -2.34
N ILE A 64 -0.67 -4.66 -1.70
CA ILE A 64 -0.08 -3.33 -1.54
C ILE A 64 0.80 -3.35 -0.29
N LEU A 65 2.06 -2.94 -0.45
CA LEU A 65 3.06 -2.90 0.62
C LEU A 65 3.39 -1.48 1.04
N PHE A 66 3.85 -1.35 2.28
CA PHE A 66 4.61 -0.19 2.73
C PHE A 66 6.09 -0.38 2.35
N GLU A 67 6.83 0.73 2.23
CA GLU A 67 8.23 0.72 1.76
C GLU A 67 9.13 -0.18 2.62
N GLU A 68 8.97 -0.16 3.95
CA GLU A 68 9.68 -1.08 4.85
C GLU A 68 9.46 -2.55 4.45
N THR A 69 8.21 -2.94 4.20
CA THR A 69 7.85 -4.33 3.86
C THR A 69 8.33 -4.76 2.48
N LEU A 70 8.41 -3.83 1.51
CA LEU A 70 8.92 -4.13 0.17
C LEU A 70 10.34 -4.71 0.20
N TYR A 71 11.15 -4.26 1.15
CA TYR A 71 12.55 -4.68 1.32
C TYR A 71 12.78 -5.70 2.45
N GLN A 72 11.70 -6.11 3.14
CA GLN A 72 11.77 -7.12 4.20
C GLN A 72 11.84 -8.55 3.65
N LYS A 73 12.29 -9.44 4.53
CA LYS A 73 12.40 -10.87 4.29
C LYS A 73 11.58 -11.64 5.34
N ALA A 74 11.08 -12.79 4.93
CA ALA A 74 10.56 -13.82 5.83
C ALA A 74 11.69 -14.37 6.73
N ALA A 75 11.32 -15.10 7.79
CA ALA A 75 12.26 -15.61 8.77
C ALA A 75 13.25 -16.62 8.16
N ASP A 76 12.87 -17.27 7.06
CA ASP A 76 13.72 -18.16 6.25
C ASP A 76 14.70 -17.40 5.32
N GLY A 77 14.66 -16.07 5.34
CA GLY A 77 15.51 -15.19 4.53
C GLY A 77 14.97 -14.87 3.13
N LYS A 78 13.81 -15.40 2.74
CA LYS A 78 13.21 -15.12 1.42
C LYS A 78 12.60 -13.71 1.38
N PRO A 79 12.90 -12.88 0.38
CA PRO A 79 12.23 -11.59 0.21
C PRO A 79 10.71 -11.75 0.05
N PHE A 80 9.92 -10.89 0.69
CA PHE A 80 8.45 -10.98 0.58
C PHE A 80 7.95 -10.81 -0.87
N VAL A 81 8.64 -10.00 -1.67
CA VAL A 81 8.34 -9.87 -3.11
C VAL A 81 8.47 -11.19 -3.86
N ASP A 82 9.37 -12.08 -3.44
CA ASP A 82 9.57 -13.37 -4.09
C ASP A 82 8.56 -14.40 -3.57
N VAL A 83 8.21 -14.36 -2.28
CA VAL A 83 7.06 -15.12 -1.73
C VAL A 83 5.78 -14.84 -2.52
N MET A 84 5.50 -13.56 -2.82
CA MET A 84 4.33 -13.16 -3.59
C MET A 84 4.39 -13.64 -5.04
N LYS A 85 5.52 -13.45 -5.72
CA LYS A 85 5.69 -13.89 -7.12
C LYS A 85 5.51 -15.40 -7.26
N GLU A 86 6.08 -16.19 -6.35
CA GLU A 86 5.90 -17.64 -6.31
C GLU A 86 4.43 -18.04 -6.11
N GLY A 87 3.68 -17.27 -5.32
CA GLY A 87 2.23 -17.43 -5.14
C GLY A 87 1.38 -16.85 -6.28
N GLY A 88 1.98 -16.32 -7.35
CA GLY A 88 1.25 -15.67 -8.44
C GLY A 88 0.60 -14.35 -8.05
N VAL A 89 1.16 -13.62 -7.09
CA VAL A 89 0.63 -12.35 -6.58
C VAL A 89 1.56 -11.21 -7.01
N LEU A 90 1.00 -10.15 -7.57
CA LEU A 90 1.79 -8.97 -7.92
C LEU A 90 2.11 -8.15 -6.65
N PRO A 91 3.38 -7.76 -6.43
CA PRO A 91 3.70 -6.78 -5.39
C PRO A 91 3.28 -5.38 -5.83
N GLY A 92 2.61 -4.65 -4.96
CA GLY A 92 2.23 -3.25 -5.13
C GLY A 92 2.86 -2.38 -4.05
N ILE A 93 2.97 -1.08 -4.29
CA ILE A 93 3.63 -0.15 -3.37
C ILE A 93 2.79 1.10 -3.13
N LYS A 94 2.63 1.48 -1.85
CA LYS A 94 2.09 2.79 -1.49
C LYS A 94 3.13 3.87 -1.77
N VAL A 95 2.76 4.87 -2.55
CA VAL A 95 3.68 5.93 -2.99
C VAL A 95 3.34 7.33 -2.46
N ASP A 96 2.10 7.54 -1.98
CA ASP A 96 1.72 8.79 -1.32
C ASP A 96 2.49 9.00 0.00
N LYS A 97 2.76 10.26 0.33
CA LYS A 97 3.41 10.69 1.58
C LYS A 97 2.40 11.24 2.59
N GLY A 98 1.15 10.82 2.49
CA GLY A 98 0.07 11.26 3.38
C GLY A 98 -0.60 12.56 2.97
N VAL A 99 -1.58 12.95 3.78
CA VAL A 99 -2.46 14.10 3.54
C VAL A 99 -1.97 15.33 4.31
N VAL A 100 -2.28 16.51 3.77
CA VAL A 100 -2.11 17.81 4.42
C VAL A 100 -3.38 18.63 4.27
N GLU A 101 -3.66 19.49 5.24
CA GLU A 101 -4.87 20.33 5.22
C GLU A 101 -4.79 21.42 4.13
N LEU A 102 -5.92 21.67 3.47
CA LEU A 102 -6.09 22.76 2.53
C LEU A 102 -6.51 24.03 3.29
N ALA A 103 -5.66 25.06 3.25
CA ALA A 103 -5.96 26.34 3.87
C ALA A 103 -7.25 26.96 3.28
N GLY A 104 -8.08 27.54 4.15
CA GLY A 104 -9.36 28.13 3.74
C GLY A 104 -10.49 27.11 3.54
N THR A 105 -10.26 25.84 3.84
CA THR A 105 -11.31 24.80 3.85
C THR A 105 -11.68 24.38 5.28
N ASN A 106 -12.79 23.66 5.43
CA ASN A 106 -13.22 23.10 6.70
C ASN A 106 -12.56 21.73 6.95
N GLY A 107 -11.24 21.71 7.17
CA GLY A 107 -10.49 20.48 7.44
C GLY A 107 -10.50 19.49 6.27
N GLU A 108 -10.56 19.98 5.03
CA GLU A 108 -10.33 19.16 3.85
C GLU A 108 -8.83 19.04 3.59
N THR A 109 -8.44 18.03 2.81
CA THR A 109 -7.03 17.72 2.60
C THR A 109 -6.67 17.55 1.14
N THR A 110 -5.41 17.81 0.79
CA THR A 110 -4.76 17.28 -0.42
C THR A 110 -3.68 16.27 -0.03
N THR A 111 -3.15 15.52 -0.99
CA THR A 111 -2.20 14.43 -0.77
C THR A 111 -0.83 14.79 -1.33
N GLN A 112 0.23 14.54 -0.56
CA GLN A 112 1.61 14.86 -0.95
C GLN A 112 2.35 13.63 -1.47
N GLY A 113 3.48 13.86 -2.16
CA GLY A 113 4.41 12.79 -2.54
C GLY A 113 4.95 12.83 -3.97
N LEU A 114 4.64 13.87 -4.75
CA LEU A 114 5.08 14.02 -6.13
C LEU A 114 6.60 14.28 -6.24
N ASP A 115 7.19 14.93 -5.24
CA ASP A 115 8.62 15.18 -5.21
C ASP A 115 9.41 13.87 -5.26
N ASN A 116 10.27 13.76 -6.29
CA ASN A 116 11.07 12.57 -6.62
C ASN A 116 10.26 11.28 -6.87
N LEU A 117 8.95 11.38 -7.12
CA LEU A 117 8.09 10.20 -7.31
C LEU A 117 8.59 9.29 -8.44
N GLY A 118 9.01 9.85 -9.57
CA GLY A 118 9.53 9.05 -10.70
C GLY A 118 10.76 8.22 -10.33
N GLN A 119 11.71 8.80 -9.60
CA GLN A 119 12.90 8.09 -9.12
C GLN A 119 12.54 6.97 -8.15
N ARG A 120 11.63 7.24 -7.21
CA ARG A 120 11.12 6.22 -6.26
C ARG A 120 10.42 5.09 -6.99
N CYS A 121 9.54 5.39 -7.94
CA CYS A 121 8.85 4.38 -8.76
C CYS A 121 9.83 3.50 -9.54
N ALA A 122 10.90 4.07 -10.12
CA ALA A 122 11.93 3.28 -10.79
C ALA A 122 12.64 2.31 -9.83
N GLN A 123 12.95 2.74 -8.60
CA GLN A 123 13.53 1.90 -7.56
C GLN A 123 12.56 0.79 -7.11
N TYR A 124 11.28 1.11 -6.92
CA TYR A 124 10.27 0.12 -6.53
C TYR A 124 10.02 -0.91 -7.63
N TYR A 125 10.00 -0.47 -8.89
CA TYR A 125 9.89 -1.37 -10.04
C TYR A 125 11.07 -2.35 -10.10
N ALA A 126 12.30 -1.85 -9.89
CA ALA A 126 13.51 -2.67 -9.79
C ALA A 126 13.46 -3.64 -8.59
N ALA A 127 12.84 -3.23 -7.48
CA ALA A 127 12.60 -4.08 -6.30
C ALA A 127 11.46 -5.12 -6.51
N GLY A 128 10.74 -5.06 -7.64
CA GLY A 128 9.72 -6.05 -8.00
C GLY A 128 8.28 -5.59 -7.90
N ALA A 129 8.01 -4.34 -7.50
CA ALA A 129 6.66 -3.78 -7.55
C ALA A 129 6.16 -3.64 -8.99
N ARG A 130 4.87 -3.89 -9.22
CA ARG A 130 4.22 -3.84 -10.54
C ARG A 130 2.96 -3.01 -10.62
N PHE A 131 2.49 -2.51 -9.47
CA PHE A 131 1.45 -1.48 -9.40
C PHE A 131 1.71 -0.58 -8.19
N ALA A 132 1.03 0.56 -8.16
CA ALA A 132 1.18 1.54 -7.09
C ALA A 132 -0.18 1.96 -6.54
N LYS A 133 -0.17 2.53 -5.33
CA LYS A 133 -1.35 3.10 -4.70
C LYS A 133 -1.05 4.49 -4.15
N TRP A 134 -1.98 5.41 -4.41
CA TRP A 134 -2.01 6.78 -3.91
C TRP A 134 -3.39 7.05 -3.34
N ARG A 135 -3.48 7.59 -2.12
CA ARG A 135 -4.77 7.83 -1.45
C ARG A 135 -5.07 9.31 -1.31
N ALA A 136 -6.03 9.80 -2.08
CA ALA A 136 -6.76 11.04 -1.80
C ALA A 136 -7.86 10.82 -0.75
N VAL A 137 -8.19 11.86 0.02
CA VAL A 137 -9.26 11.83 1.03
C VAL A 137 -10.18 13.01 0.82
N LEU A 138 -11.45 12.71 0.61
CA LEU A 138 -12.53 13.69 0.53
C LEU A 138 -13.49 13.43 1.68
N LYS A 139 -14.08 14.52 2.20
CA LYS A 139 -15.07 14.50 3.27
C LYS A 139 -16.42 14.93 2.69
N ILE A 140 -17.50 14.32 3.19
CA ILE A 140 -18.87 14.76 2.90
C ILE A 140 -19.36 15.59 4.08
N GLY A 141 -19.83 16.80 3.81
CA GLY A 141 -20.38 17.72 4.80
C GLY A 141 -21.33 18.73 4.16
N PRO A 142 -21.85 19.71 4.91
CA PRO A 142 -22.75 20.73 4.37
C PRO A 142 -22.13 21.53 3.21
N THR A 143 -20.81 21.73 3.26
CA THR A 143 -20.03 22.50 2.29
C THR A 143 -18.85 21.73 1.69
N GLU A 144 -18.73 20.43 2.00
CA GLU A 144 -17.66 19.54 1.51
C GLU A 144 -18.22 18.36 0.70
N PRO A 145 -17.51 17.87 -0.34
CA PRO A 145 -16.20 18.34 -0.76
C PRO A 145 -16.28 19.67 -1.52
N SER A 146 -15.41 20.62 -1.18
CA SER A 146 -15.37 21.91 -1.88
C SER A 146 -14.82 21.74 -3.31
N PRO A 147 -15.13 22.67 -4.23
CA PRO A 147 -14.51 22.67 -5.56
C PRO A 147 -12.97 22.68 -5.52
N LEU A 148 -12.38 23.34 -4.51
CA LEU A 148 -10.94 23.33 -4.29
C LEU A 148 -10.44 21.92 -3.93
N ALA A 149 -11.07 21.24 -2.97
CA ALA A 149 -10.66 19.90 -2.57
C ALA A 149 -10.85 18.86 -3.69
N ILE A 150 -11.90 18.98 -4.49
CA ILE A 150 -12.10 18.13 -5.68
C ILE A 150 -10.98 18.36 -6.69
N LEU A 151 -10.68 19.62 -7.02
CA LEU A 151 -9.66 19.95 -8.02
C LEU A 151 -8.26 19.50 -7.59
N GLU A 152 -7.88 19.72 -6.32
CA GLU A 152 -6.55 19.40 -5.82
C GLU A 152 -6.30 17.89 -5.64
N ASN A 153 -7.35 17.06 -5.58
CA ASN A 153 -7.22 15.61 -5.39
C ASN A 153 -7.46 14.77 -6.65
N ALA A 154 -7.97 15.37 -7.73
CA ALA A 154 -8.24 14.70 -9.01
C ALA A 154 -6.96 14.50 -9.83
#